data_AF-A0A354EVH7-F1
#
_entry.id   AF-A0A354EVH7-F1
#
_cell.length_a   1.000
_cell.length_b   1.000
_cell.length_c   1.000
_cell.angle_alpha   90.00
_cell.angle_beta   90.00
_cell.angle_gamma   90.00
#
_symmetry.space_group_name_H-M   'P 1'
#
loop_
_entity.id
_entity.type
_entity.pdbx_description
1 polymer ?
#
loop_
_entity_poly.entity_id
_entity_poly.type
_entity_poly.pdbx_seq_one_letter_code
_entity_poly.pdbx_strand_id
1 'polypeptide(L)'
;RWFDWSQLPAQVLLVQAYGVPGGQGWNAPTWTLSALIGCYLLLPWICRALWRWPPVAMVIGATLLVVAADIAASLWLGDPIYRLPMRYGILRALPLFLLGVAAAFYGSRVCVAPHRARAIGLAAAFALVGLQAFGAFSLVSLGLMTVIIWAAGAVPVRSPSRLIEHLALMSFSMFLTNEVSRIVWFGLLDALGQEAWSSGVRWVLWAIGLVGAFVAAAVFRYGFDRPVQTWLSPSRRGGATRMSAAATERAMELAAGPGVAAAGRPGQAVIDPPRA
;
A
#
# COMPACT_ATOMS: atom_id res chain seq x y z
N ARG A 1 1.26 -0.71 30.53
CA ARG A 1 1.58 0.73 30.57
C ARG A 1 1.63 1.24 29.13
N TRP A 2 0.80 2.21 28.77
CA TRP A 2 0.57 2.61 27.37
C TRP A 2 1.75 3.41 26.76
N PHE A 3 2.52 4.08 27.60
CA PHE A 3 3.74 4.80 27.24
C PHE A 3 4.94 4.16 27.93
N ASP A 4 5.82 3.55 27.14
CA ASP A 4 7.10 3.01 27.58
C ASP A 4 8.21 3.68 26.76
N TRP A 5 8.82 4.71 27.35
CA TRP A 5 9.84 5.53 26.70
C TRP A 5 11.13 4.76 26.40
N SER A 6 11.36 3.62 27.06
CA SER A 6 12.53 2.77 26.78
C SER A 6 12.52 2.18 25.37
N GLN A 7 11.34 2.06 24.75
CA GLN A 7 11.17 1.51 23.40
C GLN A 7 11.30 2.56 22.30
N LEU A 8 11.37 3.86 22.65
CA LEU A 8 11.41 4.95 21.69
C LEU A 8 12.64 4.90 20.76
N PRO A 9 13.87 4.63 21.26
CA PRO A 9 15.03 4.50 20.36
C PRO A 9 14.84 3.42 19.30
N ALA A 10 14.30 2.25 19.68
CA ALA A 10 14.05 1.17 18.74
C ALA A 10 13.03 1.57 17.66
N GLN A 11 11.97 2.29 18.05
CA GLN A 11 10.93 2.78 17.13
C GLN A 11 11.42 3.91 16.22
N VAL A 12 12.25 4.83 16.72
CA VAL A 12 12.85 5.92 15.93
C VAL A 12 13.87 5.39 14.92
N LEU A 13 14.73 4.46 15.35
CA LEU A 13 15.72 3.83 14.48
C LEU A 13 15.13 2.74 13.58
N LEU A 14 13.86 2.38 13.78
CA LEU A 14 13.16 1.36 13.01
C LEU A 14 13.88 -0.01 13.04
N VAL A 15 14.39 -0.42 14.20
CA VAL A 15 15.14 -1.68 14.39
C VAL A 15 14.34 -2.78 15.10
N GLN A 16 13.15 -2.47 15.60
CA GLN A 16 12.30 -3.35 16.40
C GLN A 16 11.82 -4.60 15.65
N ALA A 17 11.83 -4.63 14.31
CA ALA A 17 11.43 -5.82 13.56
C ALA A 17 12.54 -6.88 13.39
N TYR A 18 13.76 -6.60 13.88
CA TYR A 18 14.97 -7.40 13.65
C TYR A 18 15.52 -8.02 14.94
N GLY A 19 14.65 -8.37 15.89
CA GLY A 19 15.01 -9.02 17.14
C GLY A 19 15.29 -8.08 18.32
N VAL A 20 15.39 -6.77 18.08
CA VAL A 20 15.51 -5.77 19.17
C VAL A 20 14.19 -5.71 19.94
N PRO A 21 14.19 -5.88 21.29
CA PRO A 21 12.99 -5.71 22.09
C PRO A 21 12.37 -4.32 21.87
N GLY A 22 11.09 -4.28 21.52
CA GLY A 22 10.38 -3.05 21.23
C GLY A 22 9.18 -3.26 20.31
N GLY A 23 8.59 -2.16 19.85
CA GLY A 23 7.44 -2.18 18.95
C GLY A 23 6.08 -2.42 19.62
N GLN A 24 6.04 -2.36 20.95
CA GLN A 24 4.79 -2.38 21.73
C GLN A 24 4.47 -0.97 22.23
N GLY A 25 3.19 -0.67 22.47
CA GLY A 25 2.73 0.61 22.99
C GLY A 25 2.15 1.55 21.93
N TRP A 26 2.19 2.86 22.21
CA TRP A 26 1.46 3.89 21.45
C TRP A 26 1.80 3.98 19.96
N ASN A 27 3.01 3.56 19.57
CA ASN A 27 3.46 3.60 18.17
C ASN A 27 3.68 2.20 17.58
N ALA A 28 2.90 1.21 18.02
CA ALA A 28 2.98 -0.17 17.53
C ALA A 28 2.99 -0.31 15.99
N PRO A 29 2.27 0.52 15.18
CA PRO A 29 2.30 0.39 13.72
C PRO A 29 3.70 0.56 13.09
N THR A 30 4.64 1.24 13.76
CA THR A 30 6.01 1.43 13.25
C THR A 30 6.78 0.14 13.05
N TRP A 31 6.44 -0.95 13.75
CA TRP A 31 7.11 -2.23 13.52
C TRP A 31 6.94 -2.66 12.05
N THR A 32 5.77 -2.42 11.46
CA THR A 32 5.50 -2.76 10.06
C THR A 32 6.35 -1.91 9.13
N LEU A 33 6.53 -0.62 9.42
CA LEU A 33 7.47 0.25 8.68
C LEU A 33 8.91 -0.25 8.78
N SER A 34 9.35 -0.61 9.99
CA SER A 34 10.68 -1.18 10.26
C SER A 34 10.93 -2.42 9.40
N ALA A 35 9.99 -3.36 9.36
CA ALA A 35 10.13 -4.58 8.56
C ALA A 35 10.08 -4.29 7.04
N LEU A 36 9.22 -3.37 6.61
CA LEU A 36 9.10 -2.97 5.21
C LEU A 36 10.39 -2.33 4.68
N ILE A 37 11.09 -1.52 5.48
CA ILE A 37 12.39 -0.97 5.08
C ILE A 37 13.36 -2.10 4.70
N GLY A 38 13.44 -3.16 5.51
CA GLY A 38 14.26 -4.33 5.20
C GLY A 38 13.83 -5.02 3.91
N CYS A 39 12.51 -5.19 3.71
CA CYS A 39 11.98 -5.76 2.48
C CYS A 39 12.33 -4.93 1.24
N TYR A 40 12.21 -3.60 1.33
CA TYR A 40 12.55 -2.68 0.24
C TYR A 40 14.05 -2.59 -0.02
N LEU A 41 14.89 -2.67 1.01
CA LEU A 41 16.33 -2.80 0.84
C LEU A 41 16.64 -4.08 0.07
N LEU A 42 16.00 -5.20 0.38
CA LEU A 42 16.21 -6.48 -0.31
C LEU A 42 15.62 -6.51 -1.74
N LEU A 43 14.70 -5.60 -2.07
CA LEU A 43 13.93 -5.62 -3.31
C LEU A 43 14.77 -5.67 -4.60
N PRO A 44 15.90 -4.93 -4.76
CA PRO A 44 16.69 -5.00 -5.99
C PRO A 44 17.28 -6.39 -6.27
N TRP A 45 17.73 -7.09 -5.22
CA TRP A 45 18.26 -8.44 -5.34
C TRP A 45 17.14 -9.46 -5.58
N ILE A 46 16.01 -9.28 -4.89
CA ILE A 46 14.79 -10.05 -5.14
C ILE A 46 14.44 -9.92 -6.63
N CYS A 47 14.16 -8.72 -7.14
CA CYS A 47 13.78 -8.49 -8.53
C CYS A 47 14.76 -9.11 -9.54
N ARG A 48 16.07 -8.99 -9.30
CA ARG A 48 17.11 -9.60 -10.13
C ARG A 48 17.00 -11.13 -10.18
N ALA A 49 16.73 -11.76 -9.05
CA ALA A 49 16.49 -13.21 -8.99
C ALA A 49 15.17 -13.58 -9.66
N LEU A 50 14.12 -12.78 -9.47
CA LEU A 50 12.76 -13.08 -9.95
C LEU A 50 12.64 -13.11 -11.48
N TRP A 51 13.37 -12.24 -12.19
CA TRP A 51 13.24 -12.09 -13.65
C TRP A 51 13.59 -13.35 -14.46
N ARG A 52 14.25 -14.34 -13.84
CA ARG A 52 14.68 -15.58 -14.49
C ARG A 52 13.61 -16.68 -14.46
N TRP A 53 12.54 -16.49 -13.69
CA TRP A 53 11.54 -17.53 -13.43
C TRP A 53 10.20 -17.23 -14.11
N PRO A 54 9.45 -18.27 -14.52
CA PRO A 54 8.12 -18.08 -15.06
C PRO A 54 7.16 -17.58 -13.97
N PRO A 55 6.16 -16.74 -14.30
CA PRO A 55 5.28 -16.10 -13.31
C PRO A 55 4.52 -17.08 -12.41
N VAL A 56 4.09 -18.22 -12.95
CA VAL A 56 3.37 -19.25 -12.18
C VAL A 56 4.29 -19.89 -11.14
N ALA A 57 5.54 -20.23 -11.51
CA ALA A 57 6.51 -20.77 -10.56
C ALA A 57 6.80 -19.78 -9.43
N MET A 58 6.75 -18.48 -9.72
CA MET A 58 6.93 -17.45 -8.69
C MET A 58 5.80 -17.46 -7.65
N VAL A 59 4.55 -17.52 -8.11
CA VAL A 59 3.38 -17.57 -7.21
C VAL A 59 3.41 -18.85 -6.38
N ILE A 60 3.73 -20.00 -6.99
CA ILE A 60 3.88 -21.27 -6.27
C ILE A 60 5.00 -21.17 -5.24
N GLY A 61 6.19 -20.71 -5.64
CA GLY A 61 7.35 -20.57 -4.76
C GLY A 61 7.09 -19.64 -3.58
N ALA A 62 6.47 -18.48 -3.82
CA ALA A 62 6.12 -17.54 -2.76
C ALA A 62 5.05 -18.09 -1.81
N THR A 63 4.07 -18.83 -2.33
CA THR A 63 3.05 -19.50 -1.51
C THR A 63 3.67 -20.59 -0.64
N LEU A 64 4.53 -21.43 -1.22
CA LEU A 64 5.28 -22.46 -0.49
C LEU A 64 6.19 -21.84 0.56
N LEU A 65 6.82 -20.69 0.27
CA LEU A 65 7.65 -19.97 1.23
C LEU A 65 6.82 -19.49 2.44
N VAL A 66 5.61 -18.96 2.22
CA VAL A 66 4.71 -18.55 3.32
C VAL A 66 4.31 -19.75 4.16
N VAL A 67 3.94 -20.87 3.53
CA VAL A 67 3.57 -22.11 4.25
C VAL A 67 4.76 -22.67 5.02
N ALA A 68 5.95 -22.75 4.39
CA ALA A 68 7.16 -23.22 5.04
C ALA A 68 7.56 -22.33 6.21
N ALA A 69 7.44 -21.01 6.07
CA ALA A 69 7.70 -20.06 7.14
C ALA A 69 6.69 -20.18 8.29
N ASP A 70 5.41 -20.47 8.00
CA ASP A 70 4.39 -20.73 9.03
C ASP A 70 4.64 -22.03 9.80
N ILE A 71 5.02 -23.10 9.10
CA ILE A 71 5.41 -24.37 9.72
C ILE A 71 6.67 -24.17 10.57
N ALA A 72 7.71 -23.53 10.03
CA ALA A 72 8.95 -23.27 10.77
C ALA A 72 8.71 -22.41 12.00
N ALA A 73 7.90 -21.34 11.88
CA ALA A 73 7.50 -20.51 13.02
C ALA A 73 6.77 -21.33 14.09
N SER A 74 5.80 -22.14 13.68
CA SER A 74 5.04 -22.97 14.62
C SER A 74 5.92 -24.00 15.35
N LEU A 75 6.86 -24.62 14.62
CA LEU A 75 7.75 -25.65 15.18
C LEU A 75 8.84 -25.07 16.07
N TRP A 76 9.41 -23.92 15.73
CA TRP A 76 10.58 -23.37 16.43
C TRP A 76 10.24 -22.28 17.45
N LEU A 77 9.16 -21.54 17.22
CA LEU A 77 8.74 -20.40 18.04
C LEU A 77 7.43 -20.67 18.79
N GLY A 78 6.77 -21.80 18.53
CA GLY A 78 5.54 -22.24 19.19
C GLY A 78 4.27 -21.50 18.74
N ASP A 79 4.42 -20.49 17.88
CA ASP A 79 3.33 -19.65 17.37
C ASP A 79 3.34 -19.61 15.84
N PRO A 80 2.16 -19.56 15.21
CA PRO A 80 2.07 -19.43 13.76
C PRO A 80 2.59 -18.06 13.28
N ILE A 81 2.98 -17.95 12.01
CA ILE A 81 3.72 -16.79 11.47
C ILE A 81 2.99 -15.46 11.70
N TYR A 82 1.66 -15.48 11.69
CA TYR A 82 0.82 -14.30 11.86
C TYR A 82 0.67 -13.84 13.31
N ARG A 83 0.94 -14.72 14.30
CA ARG A 83 0.91 -14.39 15.75
C ARG A 83 2.28 -14.11 16.34
N LEU A 84 3.34 -14.28 15.56
CA LEU A 84 4.69 -14.06 16.06
C LEU A 84 4.84 -12.68 16.73
N PRO A 85 5.58 -12.61 17.85
CA PRO A 85 5.91 -11.35 18.51
C PRO A 85 6.51 -10.33 17.52
N MET A 86 6.21 -9.04 17.70
CA MET A 86 6.63 -7.97 16.78
C MET A 86 8.15 -7.89 16.55
N ARG A 87 8.95 -8.39 17.50
CA ARG A 87 10.41 -8.51 17.37
C ARG A 87 10.87 -9.41 16.23
N TYR A 88 10.05 -10.40 15.85
CA TYR A 88 10.28 -11.29 14.71
C TYR A 88 9.61 -10.78 13.44
N GLY A 89 9.37 -9.48 13.40
CA GLY A 89 8.61 -8.84 12.37
C GLY A 89 9.09 -9.14 10.96
N ILE A 90 10.40 -9.15 10.74
CA ILE A 90 10.96 -9.45 9.41
C ILE A 90 10.67 -10.89 8.95
N LEU A 91 10.65 -11.86 9.87
CA LEU A 91 10.36 -13.26 9.56
C LEU A 91 8.92 -13.44 9.04
N ARG A 92 8.00 -12.59 9.52
CA ARG A 92 6.63 -12.52 9.03
C ARG A 92 6.50 -11.67 7.76
N ALA A 93 7.11 -10.48 7.76
CA ALA A 93 6.94 -9.51 6.69
C ALA A 93 7.55 -9.98 5.37
N LEU A 94 8.73 -10.61 5.40
CA LEU A 94 9.45 -10.98 4.19
C LEU A 94 8.71 -12.01 3.33
N PRO A 95 8.22 -13.16 3.87
CA PRO A 95 7.42 -14.10 3.08
C PRO A 95 6.15 -13.48 2.50
N LEU A 96 5.45 -12.66 3.30
CA LEU A 96 4.22 -11.98 2.87
C LEU A 96 4.48 -10.91 1.81
N PHE A 97 5.58 -10.17 1.94
CA PHE A 97 6.03 -9.19 0.97
C PHE A 97 6.37 -9.88 -0.35
N LEU A 98 7.10 -10.99 -0.31
CA LEU A 98 7.42 -11.79 -1.50
C LEU A 98 6.17 -12.36 -2.17
N LEU A 99 5.16 -12.76 -1.41
CA LEU A 99 3.85 -13.16 -1.94
C LEU A 99 3.17 -12.00 -2.69
N GLY A 100 3.20 -10.79 -2.12
CA GLY A 100 2.71 -9.59 -2.79
C GLY A 100 3.48 -9.24 -4.07
N VAL A 101 4.81 -9.34 -4.03
CA VAL A 101 5.67 -9.15 -5.21
C VAL A 101 5.38 -10.20 -6.28
N ALA A 102 5.19 -11.47 -5.90
CA ALA A 102 4.82 -12.54 -6.82
C ALA A 102 3.47 -12.27 -7.50
N ALA A 103 2.47 -11.82 -6.74
CA ALA A 103 1.17 -11.42 -7.27
C ALA A 103 1.28 -10.26 -8.27
N ALA A 104 2.04 -9.21 -7.93
CA ALA A 104 2.29 -8.08 -8.84
C ALA A 104 3.08 -8.49 -10.09
N PHE A 105 4.08 -9.36 -9.94
CA PHE A 105 4.86 -9.90 -11.05
C PHE A 105 3.98 -10.74 -11.99
N TYR A 106 3.09 -11.58 -11.42
CA TYR A 106 2.12 -12.33 -12.19
C TYR A 106 1.18 -11.43 -12.99
N GLY A 107 0.61 -10.39 -12.35
CA GLY A 107 -0.25 -9.43 -13.03
C GLY A 107 0.44 -8.62 -14.13
N SER A 108 1.74 -8.35 -14.02
CA SER A 108 2.49 -7.62 -15.07
C SER A 108 2.89 -8.48 -16.27
N ARG A 109 2.93 -9.82 -16.11
CA ARG A 109 3.33 -10.76 -17.17
C ARG A 109 2.17 -11.52 -17.80
N VAL A 110 1.08 -11.70 -17.06
CA VAL A 110 -0.10 -12.46 -17.51
C VAL A 110 -1.27 -11.50 -17.65
N CYS A 111 -1.66 -11.23 -18.90
CA CYS A 111 -2.83 -10.41 -19.18
C CYS A 111 -4.10 -11.23 -18.97
N VAL A 112 -4.86 -10.89 -17.92
CA VAL A 112 -6.16 -11.49 -17.63
C VAL A 112 -7.25 -10.51 -18.06
N ALA A 113 -8.26 -11.03 -18.77
CA ALA A 113 -9.38 -10.20 -19.20
C ALA A 113 -10.06 -9.51 -17.99
N PRO A 114 -10.33 -8.19 -18.04
CA PRO A 114 -10.82 -7.42 -16.89
C PRO A 114 -12.09 -7.98 -16.21
N HIS A 115 -12.98 -8.61 -16.99
CA HIS A 115 -14.20 -9.22 -16.45
C HIS A 115 -13.89 -10.45 -15.59
N ARG A 116 -12.90 -11.26 -15.99
CA ARG A 116 -12.45 -12.44 -15.21
C ARG A 116 -11.74 -12.00 -13.94
N ALA A 117 -10.83 -11.03 -14.04
CA ALA A 117 -10.15 -10.48 -12.87
C ALA A 117 -11.17 -9.95 -11.84
N ARG A 118 -12.19 -9.20 -12.29
CA ARG A 118 -13.28 -8.74 -11.43
C ARG A 118 -14.08 -9.89 -10.81
N ALA A 119 -14.47 -10.88 -11.61
CA ALA A 119 -15.21 -12.04 -11.10
C ALA A 119 -14.42 -12.82 -10.05
N ILE A 120 -13.12 -13.05 -10.29
CA ILE A 120 -12.21 -13.71 -9.35
C ILE A 120 -12.08 -12.88 -8.07
N GLY A 121 -11.86 -11.56 -8.19
CA GLY A 121 -11.75 -10.68 -7.03
C GLY A 121 -13.02 -10.64 -6.17
N LEU A 122 -14.20 -10.55 -6.80
CA LEU A 122 -15.49 -10.61 -6.09
C LEU A 122 -15.73 -11.98 -5.46
N ALA A 123 -15.47 -13.06 -6.19
CA ALA A 123 -15.58 -14.42 -5.65
C ALA A 123 -14.66 -14.62 -4.44
N ALA A 124 -13.42 -14.14 -4.50
CA ALA A 124 -12.48 -14.18 -3.39
C ALA A 124 -12.95 -13.34 -2.19
N ALA A 125 -13.55 -12.16 -2.43
CA ALA A 125 -14.12 -11.31 -1.38
C ALA A 125 -15.32 -11.99 -0.69
N PHE A 126 -16.26 -12.56 -1.46
CA PHE A 126 -17.38 -13.31 -0.89
C PHE A 126 -16.93 -14.57 -0.16
N ALA A 127 -15.96 -15.30 -0.72
CA ALA A 127 -15.36 -16.45 -0.06
C ALA A 127 -14.68 -16.06 1.26
N LEU A 128 -13.96 -14.93 1.28
CA LEU A 128 -13.33 -14.42 2.50
C LEU A 128 -14.39 -14.11 3.57
N VAL A 129 -15.42 -13.33 3.22
CA VAL A 129 -16.51 -12.99 4.15
C VAL A 129 -17.23 -14.24 4.65
N GLY A 130 -17.53 -15.17 3.75
CA GLY A 130 -18.17 -16.45 4.11
C GLY A 130 -17.29 -17.29 5.03
N LEU A 131 -15.99 -17.37 4.75
CA LEU A 131 -15.03 -18.12 5.56
C LEU A 131 -14.92 -17.57 6.98
N GLN A 132 -14.98 -16.25 7.15
CA GLN A 132 -14.95 -15.61 8.47
C GLN A 132 -16.14 -15.99 9.36
N ALA A 133 -17.26 -16.48 8.79
CA ALA A 133 -18.40 -16.95 9.57
C ALA A 133 -18.14 -18.33 10.24
N PHE A 134 -17.21 -19.13 9.71
CA PHE A 134 -16.92 -20.48 10.21
C PHE A 134 -15.65 -20.54 11.07
N GLY A 135 -14.78 -19.53 10.98
CA GLY A 135 -13.54 -19.47 11.74
C GLY A 135 -12.55 -18.47 11.17
N ALA A 136 -11.40 -18.35 11.82
CA ALA A 136 -10.38 -17.37 11.41
C ALA A 136 -9.58 -17.79 10.17
N PHE A 137 -9.43 -19.10 9.91
CA PHE A 137 -8.71 -19.71 8.77
C PHE A 137 -7.55 -18.85 8.19
N SER A 138 -6.63 -18.41 9.06
CA SER A 138 -5.75 -17.26 8.79
C SER A 138 -4.95 -17.36 7.49
N LEU A 139 -4.39 -18.53 7.16
CA LEU A 139 -3.63 -18.73 5.93
C LEU A 139 -4.50 -18.68 4.68
N VAL A 140 -5.71 -19.26 4.73
CA VAL A 140 -6.64 -19.23 3.61
C VAL A 140 -7.15 -17.79 3.41
N SER A 141 -7.50 -17.10 4.49
CA SER A 141 -7.89 -15.69 4.44
C SER A 141 -6.77 -14.82 3.86
N LEU A 142 -5.51 -15.10 4.21
CA LEU A 142 -4.34 -14.43 3.61
C LEU A 142 -4.19 -14.71 2.11
N GLY A 143 -4.40 -15.95 1.68
CA GLY A 143 -4.43 -16.32 0.26
C GLY A 143 -5.54 -15.57 -0.49
N LEU A 144 -6.75 -15.53 0.07
CA LEU A 144 -7.88 -14.80 -0.51
C LEU A 144 -7.62 -13.30 -0.60
N MET A 145 -7.06 -12.68 0.45
CA MET A 145 -6.64 -11.27 0.41
C MET A 145 -5.60 -11.01 -0.68
N THR A 146 -4.65 -11.91 -0.88
CA THR A 146 -3.66 -11.81 -1.97
C THR A 146 -4.33 -11.85 -3.34
N VAL A 147 -5.32 -12.74 -3.52
CA VAL A 147 -6.12 -12.81 -4.76
C VAL A 147 -6.93 -11.53 -4.98
N ILE A 148 -7.52 -10.96 -3.92
CA ILE A 148 -8.27 -9.69 -3.99
C ILE A 148 -7.33 -8.55 -4.42
N ILE A 149 -6.14 -8.45 -3.83
CA ILE A 149 -5.14 -7.41 -4.17
C ILE A 149 -4.69 -7.55 -5.62
N TRP A 150 -4.37 -8.78 -6.05
CA TRP A 150 -4.01 -9.06 -7.44
C TRP A 150 -5.14 -8.68 -8.41
N ALA A 151 -6.36 -9.12 -8.13
CA ALA A 151 -7.53 -8.85 -8.96
C ALA A 151 -7.81 -7.34 -9.07
N ALA A 152 -7.70 -6.61 -7.96
CA ALA A 152 -7.85 -5.16 -7.95
C ALA A 152 -6.81 -4.47 -8.85
N GLY A 153 -5.56 -4.94 -8.84
CA GLY A 153 -4.50 -4.43 -9.72
C GLY A 153 -4.69 -4.77 -11.21
N ALA A 154 -5.38 -5.87 -11.52
CA ALA A 154 -5.64 -6.32 -12.89
C ALA A 154 -6.91 -5.70 -13.52
N VAL A 155 -7.73 -4.98 -12.76
CA VAL A 155 -8.96 -4.34 -13.25
C VAL A 155 -8.68 -2.86 -13.57
N PRO A 156 -8.93 -2.39 -14.81
CA PRO A 156 -8.73 -0.99 -15.17
C PRO A 156 -9.75 -0.09 -14.47
N VAL A 157 -9.28 1.08 -14.01
CA VAL A 157 -10.13 2.12 -13.43
C VAL A 157 -10.87 2.85 -14.55
N ARG A 158 -12.17 2.56 -14.71
CA ARG A 158 -13.01 3.16 -15.76
C ARG A 158 -13.53 4.55 -15.38
N SER A 159 -13.72 4.80 -14.09
CA SER A 159 -14.33 6.04 -13.58
C SER A 159 -13.58 6.48 -12.31
N PRO A 160 -12.51 7.27 -12.46
CA PRO A 160 -11.75 7.75 -11.31
C PRO A 160 -12.65 8.65 -10.45
N SER A 161 -12.72 8.35 -9.15
CA SER A 161 -13.48 9.14 -8.18
C SER A 161 -12.52 9.84 -7.24
N ARG A 162 -12.67 11.17 -7.13
CA ARG A 162 -11.87 11.98 -6.19
C ARG A 162 -12.08 11.54 -4.75
N LEU A 163 -13.27 11.06 -4.40
CA LEU A 163 -13.56 10.57 -3.06
C LEU A 163 -12.77 9.28 -2.76
N ILE A 164 -12.78 8.32 -3.69
CA ILE A 164 -12.03 7.06 -3.54
C ILE A 164 -10.53 7.34 -3.46
N GLU A 165 -10.03 8.25 -4.29
CA GLU A 165 -8.63 8.68 -4.21
C GLU A 165 -8.29 9.29 -2.84
N HIS A 166 -9.12 10.19 -2.32
CA HIS A 166 -8.92 10.77 -0.99
C HIS A 166 -8.97 9.71 0.11
N LEU A 167 -9.92 8.78 0.06
CA LEU A 167 -10.03 7.68 1.03
C LEU A 167 -8.82 6.74 0.95
N ALA A 168 -8.38 6.39 -0.25
CA ALA A 168 -7.18 5.56 -0.47
C ALA A 168 -5.94 6.25 0.11
N LEU A 169 -5.79 7.55 -0.12
CA LEU A 169 -4.70 8.32 0.45
C LEU A 169 -4.83 8.43 2.00
N MET A 170 -6.04 8.59 2.53
CA MET A 170 -6.28 8.61 3.98
C MET A 170 -6.03 7.27 4.65
N SER A 171 -6.11 6.13 3.94
CA SER A 171 -5.89 4.80 4.51
C SER A 171 -4.53 4.66 5.22
N PHE A 172 -3.47 5.23 4.64
CA PHE A 172 -2.14 5.22 5.24
C PHE A 172 -2.07 6.08 6.52
N SER A 173 -2.64 7.28 6.47
CA SER A 173 -2.73 8.16 7.64
C SER A 173 -3.55 7.52 8.76
N MET A 174 -4.65 6.84 8.41
CA MET A 174 -5.48 6.09 9.35
C MET A 174 -4.71 4.92 9.96
N PHE A 175 -3.96 4.15 9.16
CA PHE A 175 -3.10 3.08 9.65
C PHE A 175 -2.10 3.56 10.71
N LEU A 176 -1.42 4.70 10.46
CA LEU A 176 -0.45 5.26 11.40
C LEU A 176 -1.10 5.78 12.68
N THR A 177 -2.24 6.45 12.56
CA THR A 177 -2.89 7.14 13.68
C THR A 177 -3.87 6.26 14.47
N ASN A 178 -4.23 5.09 13.95
CA ASN A 178 -5.27 4.24 14.56
C ASN A 178 -4.93 3.84 15.99
N GLU A 179 -3.70 3.38 16.27
CA GLU A 179 -3.33 2.95 17.62
C GLU A 179 -3.32 4.12 18.61
N VAL A 180 -2.77 5.27 18.22
CA VAL A 180 -2.79 6.47 19.06
C VAL A 180 -4.22 6.91 19.33
N SER A 181 -5.07 6.95 18.29
CA SER A 181 -6.48 7.31 18.40
C SER A 181 -7.23 6.35 19.31
N ARG A 182 -6.98 5.04 19.19
CA ARG A 182 -7.56 3.99 20.05
C ARG A 182 -7.17 4.19 21.51
N ILE A 183 -5.90 4.44 21.79
CA ILE A 183 -5.40 4.63 23.15
C ILE A 183 -6.00 5.88 23.79
N VAL A 184 -6.04 6.99 23.06
CA VAL A 184 -6.63 8.25 23.56
C VAL A 184 -8.13 8.08 23.80
N TRP A 185 -8.85 7.51 22.83
CA TRP A 185 -10.30 7.34 22.91
C TRP A 185 -10.70 6.37 24.03
N PHE A 186 -10.22 5.12 23.98
CA PHE A 186 -10.59 4.13 24.99
C PHE A 186 -9.97 4.42 26.35
N GLY A 187 -8.77 5.01 26.41
CA GLY A 187 -8.20 5.48 27.67
C GLY A 187 -9.05 6.57 28.33
N LEU A 188 -9.65 7.47 27.54
CA LEU A 188 -10.61 8.45 28.05
C LEU A 188 -11.91 7.78 28.51
N LEU A 189 -12.47 6.85 27.72
CA LEU A 189 -13.70 6.13 28.11
C LEU A 189 -13.51 5.30 29.38
N ASP A 190 -12.36 4.64 29.53
CA ASP A 190 -12.00 3.90 30.74
C ASP A 190 -11.89 4.84 31.96
N ALA A 191 -11.26 6.01 31.79
CA ALA A 191 -11.18 7.02 32.84
C ALA A 191 -12.54 7.59 33.26
N LEU A 192 -13.52 7.58 32.35
CA LEU A 192 -14.91 7.97 32.59
C LEU A 192 -15.77 6.82 33.16
N GLY A 193 -15.20 5.62 33.36
CA GLY A 193 -15.88 4.48 33.95
C GLY A 193 -16.86 3.79 33.00
N GLN A 194 -16.52 3.67 31.71
CA GLN A 194 -17.40 3.08 30.67
C GLN A 194 -17.91 1.66 30.99
N GLU A 195 -17.25 0.94 31.90
CA GLU A 195 -17.67 -0.40 32.36
C GLU A 195 -19.07 -0.40 32.98
N ALA A 196 -19.47 0.70 33.61
CA ALA A 196 -20.79 0.85 34.22
C ALA A 196 -21.90 1.20 33.22
N TRP A 197 -21.56 1.48 31.95
CA TRP A 197 -22.52 1.95 30.95
C TRP A 197 -23.21 0.80 30.22
N SER A 198 -24.44 1.05 29.78
CA SER A 198 -25.22 0.07 29.03
C SER A 198 -24.54 -0.30 27.71
N SER A 199 -24.86 -1.49 27.18
CA SER A 199 -24.31 -1.96 25.91
C SER A 199 -24.58 -1.00 24.75
N GLY A 200 -25.80 -0.42 24.68
CA GLY A 200 -26.16 0.52 23.63
C GLY A 200 -25.29 1.78 23.63
N VAL A 201 -25.02 2.35 24.81
CA VAL A 201 -24.14 3.52 24.95
C VAL A 201 -22.72 3.20 24.48
N ARG A 202 -22.20 2.02 24.83
CA ARG A 202 -20.86 1.57 24.38
C ARG A 202 -20.78 1.43 22.86
N TRP A 203 -21.82 0.89 22.21
CA TRP A 203 -21.88 0.82 20.74
C TRP A 203 -21.94 2.18 20.07
N VAL A 204 -22.70 3.13 20.63
CA VAL A 204 -22.74 4.51 20.13
C VAL A 204 -21.38 5.17 20.26
N LEU A 205 -20.73 5.06 21.42
CA LEU A 205 -19.39 5.62 21.66
C LEU A 205 -18.32 4.95 20.82
N TRP A 206 -18.46 3.66 20.53
CA TRP A 206 -17.59 2.97 19.58
C TRP A 206 -17.75 3.54 18.16
N ALA A 207 -18.99 3.78 17.71
CA ALA A 207 -19.26 4.40 16.41
C ALA A 207 -18.73 5.84 16.35
N ILE A 208 -18.87 6.62 17.43
CA ILE A 208 -18.26 7.96 17.55
C ILE A 208 -16.74 7.85 17.49
N GLY A 209 -16.14 6.87 18.19
CA GLY A 209 -14.70 6.61 18.15
C GLY A 209 -14.20 6.27 16.74
N LEU A 210 -14.98 5.50 15.97
CA LEU A 210 -14.67 5.21 14.57
C LEU A 210 -14.62 6.49 13.73
N VAL A 211 -15.64 7.36 13.84
CA VAL A 211 -15.64 8.67 13.18
C VAL A 211 -14.46 9.53 13.66
N GLY A 212 -14.19 9.52 14.96
CA GLY A 212 -13.05 10.20 15.58
C GLY A 212 -11.71 9.75 14.99
N ALA A 213 -11.53 8.47 14.70
CA ALA A 213 -10.32 7.95 14.05
C ALA A 213 -10.14 8.50 12.62
N PHE A 214 -11.22 8.65 11.85
CA PHE A 214 -11.15 9.31 10.54
C PHE A 214 -10.77 10.79 10.66
N VAL A 215 -11.34 11.49 11.65
CA VAL A 215 -11.00 12.89 11.92
C VAL A 215 -9.54 13.03 12.33
N ALA A 216 -9.05 12.19 13.25
CA ALA A 216 -7.65 12.17 13.68
C ALA A 216 -6.69 11.91 12.50
N ALA A 217 -7.02 10.94 11.64
CA ALA A 217 -6.28 10.66 10.42
C ALA A 217 -6.25 11.86 9.46
N ALA A 218 -7.37 12.57 9.30
CA ALA A 218 -7.45 13.77 8.47
C ALA A 218 -6.63 14.93 9.07
N VAL A 219 -6.72 15.15 10.38
CA VAL A 219 -5.92 16.17 11.09
C VAL A 219 -4.43 15.89 10.93
N PHE A 220 -4.00 14.65 11.15
CA PHE A 220 -2.60 14.26 10.94
C PHE A 220 -2.16 14.48 9.49
N ARG A 221 -2.99 14.07 8.53
CA ARG A 221 -2.69 14.18 7.11
C ARG A 221 -2.53 15.62 6.66
N TYR A 222 -3.50 16.48 6.96
CA TYR A 222 -3.52 17.85 6.45
C TYR A 222 -2.71 18.81 7.32
N GLY A 223 -2.60 18.54 8.62
CA GLY A 223 -1.85 19.37 9.56
C GLY A 223 -0.35 19.06 9.59
N PHE A 224 0.06 17.82 9.32
CA PHE A 224 1.46 17.41 9.45
C PHE A 224 2.02 16.76 8.18
N ASP A 225 1.45 15.64 7.75
CA ASP A 225 2.01 14.80 6.68
C ASP A 225 2.16 15.57 5.35
N ARG A 226 1.07 16.18 4.87
CA ARG A 226 1.07 16.92 3.60
C ARG A 226 2.01 18.14 3.62
N PRO A 227 2.01 19.01 4.65
CA PRO A 227 2.99 20.09 4.76
C PRO A 227 4.45 19.60 4.73
N VAL A 228 4.77 18.57 5.51
CA VAL A 228 6.13 18.00 5.57
C VAL A 228 6.54 17.41 4.22
N GLN A 229 5.65 16.67 3.55
CA GLN A 229 5.91 16.16 2.21
C GLN A 229 6.17 17.29 1.20
N THR A 230 5.39 18.38 1.25
CA THR A 230 5.62 19.53 0.35
C THR A 230 6.93 20.27 0.65
N TRP A 231 7.37 20.29 1.90
CA TRP A 231 8.63 20.90 2.32
C TRP A 231 9.84 20.06 1.91
N LEU A 232 9.81 18.75 2.16
CA LEU A 232 10.89 17.81 1.82
C LEU A 232 10.97 17.50 0.33
N SER A 233 9.84 17.56 -0.37
CA SER A 233 9.79 17.44 -1.83
C SER A 233 9.34 18.76 -2.43
N PRO A 234 10.24 19.77 -2.53
CA PRO A 234 9.98 21.01 -3.25
C PRO A 234 10.00 20.72 -4.76
N SER A 235 9.03 19.93 -5.22
CA SER A 235 8.60 19.72 -6.58
C SER A 235 9.67 19.55 -7.67
N ARG A 236 9.74 18.33 -8.21
CA ARG A 236 10.07 18.02 -9.62
C ARG A 236 9.04 18.62 -10.61
N ARG A 237 8.59 19.87 -10.41
CA ARG A 237 7.63 20.57 -11.29
C ARG A 237 8.23 21.01 -12.63
N GLY A 238 9.56 20.96 -12.81
CA GLY A 238 10.22 21.34 -14.06
C GLY A 238 10.66 20.20 -14.98
N GLY A 239 10.76 18.96 -14.49
CA GLY A 239 11.41 17.86 -15.23
C GLY A 239 10.45 17.00 -16.05
N ALA A 240 9.31 16.61 -15.47
CA ALA A 240 8.36 15.70 -16.13
C ALA A 240 7.67 16.32 -17.34
N THR A 241 7.36 17.62 -17.28
CA THR A 241 6.74 18.36 -18.39
C THR A 241 7.70 18.56 -19.56
N ARG A 242 9.00 18.76 -19.30
CA ARG A 242 10.03 18.84 -20.36
C ARG A 242 10.31 17.49 -21.00
N MET A 243 10.33 16.40 -20.22
CA MET A 243 10.51 15.05 -20.75
C MET A 243 9.30 14.60 -21.58
N SER A 244 8.07 14.95 -21.15
CA SER A 244 6.85 14.69 -21.92
C SER A 244 6.82 15.51 -23.22
N ALA A 245 7.17 16.80 -23.17
CA ALA A 245 7.23 17.64 -24.37
C ALA A 245 8.30 17.14 -25.35
N ALA A 246 9.50 16.80 -24.87
CA ALA A 246 10.58 16.28 -25.71
C ALA A 246 10.28 14.88 -26.27
N ALA A 247 9.53 14.04 -25.55
CA ALA A 247 9.09 12.74 -26.03
C ALA A 247 7.98 12.86 -27.09
N THR A 248 7.06 13.83 -26.93
CA THR A 248 6.03 14.14 -27.93
C THR A 248 6.65 14.76 -29.19
N GLU A 249 7.63 15.65 -29.04
CA GLU A 249 8.36 16.27 -30.15
C GLU A 249 9.15 15.22 -30.95
N ARG A 250 9.90 14.34 -30.28
CA ARG A 250 10.57 13.20 -30.96
C ARG A 250 9.59 12.23 -31.61
N ALA A 251 8.44 11.98 -31.01
CA ALA A 251 7.41 11.12 -31.61
C ALA A 251 6.80 11.76 -32.86
N MET A 252 6.61 13.09 -32.86
CA MET A 252 6.16 13.83 -34.04
C MET A 252 7.23 13.86 -35.14
N GLU A 253 8.51 14.01 -34.77
CA GLU A 253 9.64 14.00 -35.71
C GLU A 253 9.84 12.61 -36.36
N LEU A 254 9.67 11.54 -35.58
CA LEU A 254 9.68 10.16 -36.06
C LEU A 254 8.45 9.81 -36.91
N ALA A 255 7.28 10.38 -36.58
CA ALA A 255 6.06 10.23 -37.38
C ALA A 255 6.09 11.05 -38.69
N ALA A 256 6.90 12.11 -38.76
CA ALA A 256 7.03 12.95 -39.95
C ALA A 256 7.86 12.30 -41.06
N GLY A 257 8.70 11.30 -40.75
CA GLY A 257 9.51 10.56 -41.74
C GLY A 257 10.51 11.44 -42.51
N PRO A 258 11.58 10.87 -43.09
CA PRO A 258 12.51 11.62 -43.93
C PRO A 258 11.86 11.85 -45.30
N GLY A 259 11.01 12.88 -45.40
CA GLY A 259 10.25 13.09 -46.64
C GLY A 259 9.48 14.40 -46.83
N VAL A 260 9.53 15.35 -45.90
CA VAL A 260 8.97 16.70 -46.13
C VAL A 260 9.88 17.79 -45.56
N ALA A 261 11.07 17.92 -46.15
CA ALA A 261 11.66 19.24 -46.28
C ALA A 261 10.89 19.97 -47.39
N ALA A 262 10.43 21.19 -47.10
CA ALA A 262 9.72 22.12 -47.99
C ALA A 262 8.21 21.91 -48.20
N ALA A 263 7.41 22.28 -47.20
CA ALA A 263 6.07 22.83 -47.44
C ALA A 263 5.85 24.04 -46.53
N GLY A 264 5.61 25.20 -47.15
CA GLY A 264 5.70 26.52 -46.55
C GLY A 264 4.76 26.78 -45.38
N ARG A 265 5.19 27.70 -44.51
CA ARG A 265 4.38 28.31 -43.44
C ARG A 265 3.13 28.97 -44.07
N PRO A 266 1.90 28.64 -43.65
CA PRO A 266 0.72 29.40 -44.07
C PRO A 266 0.64 30.65 -43.18
N GLY A 267 1.09 31.80 -43.70
CA GLY A 267 1.01 33.06 -42.94
C GLY A 267 1.72 34.30 -43.50
N GLN A 268 2.10 34.35 -44.77
CA GLN A 268 2.52 35.61 -45.41
C GLN A 268 1.62 35.89 -46.61
N ALA A 269 0.63 36.77 -46.39
CA ALA A 269 -0.13 37.40 -47.46
C ALA A 269 0.82 38.31 -48.25
N VAL A 270 1.05 37.94 -49.52
CA VAL A 270 1.65 38.82 -50.52
C VAL A 270 0.53 39.70 -51.05
N ILE A 271 0.59 41.00 -50.76
CA ILE A 271 -0.18 42.03 -51.46
C ILE A 271 0.78 42.61 -52.50
N ASP A 272 0.53 42.28 -53.77
CA ASP A 272 1.17 42.92 -54.92
C ASP A 272 0.20 44.01 -55.44
N PRO A 273 0.62 45.28 -55.60
CA PRO A 273 -0.07 46.23 -56.47
C PRO A 273 0.48 46.17 -57.91
N PRO A 274 -0.32 46.59 -58.90
CA PRO A 274 -0.14 46.22 -60.30
C PRO A 274 0.95 47.04 -60.99
N ARG A 275 1.53 46.41 -62.03
CA ARG A 275 2.44 47.02 -63.01
C ARG A 275 1.79 48.20 -63.74
N ALA A 276 2.51 49.31 -63.79
CA ALA A 276 2.71 50.17 -64.97
C ALA A 276 4.10 50.79 -64.87
#